data_AF-D7CPY7-F1
#
_entry.id   AF-D7CPY7-F1
#
_cell.length_a   1.000
_cell.length_b   1.000
_cell.length_c   1.000
_cell.angle_alpha   90.00
_cell.angle_beta   90.00
_cell.angle_gamma   90.00
#
_symmetry.space_group_name_H-M   'P 1'
#
loop_
_entity.id
_entity.type
_entity.pdbx_description
1 polymer ?
#
loop_
_entity_poly.entity_id
_entity_poly.type
_entity_poly.pdbx_seq_one_letter_code
_entity_poly.pdbx_strand_id
1 'polypeptide(L)'
;MRGIITDEMTAAVLAFIETVGPCPKQAVARAFRMSESDLDKHYSRLRAGGFLRCVKLGGVTFFIPADYGRFDPAEAETRGWVMARLKEAGCVILGPDRVRFPSMDEARVRVFPDRREAEIMIAGQRYFISQKDAKSEKSLTQITRKG
;
A
#
# COMPACT_ATOMS: atom_id res chain seq x y z
N MET A 1 -12.52 5.71 -23.07
CA MET A 1 -11.54 6.79 -22.80
C MET A 1 -11.52 7.01 -21.30
N ARG A 2 -10.35 7.01 -20.65
CA ARG A 2 -10.26 7.33 -19.22
C ARG A 2 -10.45 8.84 -19.02
N GLY A 3 -10.98 9.24 -17.87
CA GLY A 3 -11.15 10.65 -17.52
C GLY A 3 -9.82 11.39 -17.37
N ILE A 4 -9.86 12.68 -17.01
CA ILE A 4 -8.68 13.46 -16.63
C ILE A 4 -8.67 13.62 -15.11
N ILE A 5 -7.51 13.44 -14.48
CA ILE A 5 -7.32 13.69 -13.04
C ILE A 5 -6.70 15.07 -12.89
N THR A 6 -7.39 15.97 -12.20
CA THR A 6 -6.97 17.38 -12.05
C THR A 6 -6.47 17.71 -10.65
N ASP A 7 -6.63 16.81 -9.68
CA ASP A 7 -6.21 17.05 -8.31
C ASP A 7 -5.01 16.17 -7.92
N GLU A 8 -3.99 16.79 -7.33
CA GLU A 8 -2.71 16.15 -7.00
C GLU A 8 -2.87 14.99 -6.03
N MET A 9 -3.78 15.10 -5.06
CA MET A 9 -4.02 14.05 -4.08
C MET A 9 -4.64 12.81 -4.71
N THR A 10 -5.65 12.95 -5.58
CA THR A 10 -6.22 11.83 -6.35
C THR A 10 -5.16 11.19 -7.24
N ALA A 11 -4.33 12.01 -7.91
CA ALA A 11 -3.23 11.50 -8.74
C ALA A 11 -2.24 10.69 -7.89
N ALA A 12 -1.88 11.18 -6.71
CA ALA A 12 -0.98 10.49 -5.79
C ALA A 12 -1.59 9.18 -5.26
N VAL A 13 -2.88 9.17 -4.91
CA VAL A 13 -3.62 7.97 -4.49
C VAL A 13 -3.62 6.92 -5.61
N LEU A 14 -3.93 7.32 -6.84
CA LEU A 14 -3.89 6.42 -7.99
C LEU A 14 -2.49 5.87 -8.21
N ALA A 15 -1.47 6.73 -8.25
CA ALA A 15 -0.08 6.32 -8.46
C ALA A 15 0.39 5.32 -7.39
N PHE A 16 0.01 5.51 -6.13
CA PHE A 16 0.29 4.54 -5.07
C PHE A 16 -0.36 3.18 -5.34
N ILE A 17 -1.65 3.15 -5.70
CA ILE A 17 -2.38 1.90 -5.95
C ILE A 17 -1.87 1.21 -7.22
N GLU A 18 -1.54 1.95 -8.27
CA GLU A 18 -0.94 1.40 -9.50
C GLU A 18 0.45 0.82 -9.26
N THR A 19 1.24 1.45 -8.38
CA THR A 19 2.60 1.00 -8.03
C THR A 19 2.58 -0.25 -7.14
N VAL A 20 1.70 -0.29 -6.13
CA VAL A 20 1.65 -1.40 -5.18
C VAL A 20 0.83 -2.58 -5.72
N GLY A 21 -0.20 -2.29 -6.52
CA GLY A 21 -1.25 -3.22 -6.93
C GLY A 21 -2.49 -3.15 -6.03
N PRO A 22 -3.36 -4.18 -6.07
CA PRO A 22 -4.54 -4.28 -5.23
C PRO A 22 -4.23 -3.99 -3.76
N CYS A 23 -4.92 -3.01 -3.19
CA CYS A 23 -4.64 -2.53 -1.85
C CYS A 23 -5.92 -2.45 -1.02
N PRO A 24 -5.90 -2.84 0.27
CA PRO A 24 -7.01 -2.55 1.18
C PRO A 24 -7.28 -1.05 1.26
N LYS A 25 -8.56 -0.66 1.21
CA LYS A 25 -8.99 0.75 1.36
C LYS A 25 -8.37 1.39 2.61
N GLN A 26 -8.40 0.68 3.73
CA GLN A 26 -7.84 1.15 5.01
C GLN A 26 -6.33 1.41 4.95
N ALA A 27 -5.60 0.56 4.23
CA ALA A 27 -4.16 0.75 4.05
C ALA A 27 -3.89 2.02 3.22
N VAL A 28 -4.66 2.25 2.16
CA VAL A 28 -4.56 3.49 1.36
C VAL A 28 -4.87 4.72 2.22
N ALA A 29 -5.96 4.69 3.00
CA ALA A 29 -6.34 5.81 3.86
C ALA A 29 -5.21 6.19 4.83
N ARG A 30 -4.58 5.18 5.43
CA ARG A 30 -3.42 5.34 6.31
C ARG A 30 -2.21 5.91 5.58
N ALA A 31 -1.90 5.39 4.40
CA ALA A 31 -0.74 5.80 3.62
C ALA A 31 -0.74 7.31 3.31
N PHE A 32 -1.93 7.92 3.25
CA PHE A 32 -2.14 9.35 3.02
C PHE A 32 -2.65 10.12 4.26
N ARG A 33 -2.67 9.49 5.43
CA ARG A 33 -3.12 10.07 6.71
C ARG A 33 -4.49 10.77 6.61
N MET A 34 -5.44 10.14 5.92
CA MET A 34 -6.78 10.67 5.70
C MET A 34 -7.85 9.71 6.22
N SER A 35 -9.05 10.24 6.46
CA SER A 35 -10.21 9.42 6.81
C SER A 35 -10.66 8.57 5.63
N GLU A 36 -11.32 7.44 5.90
CA GLU A 36 -11.93 6.62 4.83
C GLU A 36 -12.97 7.40 4.01
N SER A 37 -13.68 8.33 4.65
CA SER A 37 -14.68 9.19 4.00
C SER A 37 -14.03 10.17 3.02
N ASP A 38 -12.89 10.76 3.38
CA ASP A 38 -12.15 11.62 2.45
C ASP A 38 -11.56 10.81 1.29
N LEU A 39 -11.05 9.62 1.58
CA LEU A 39 -10.58 8.70 0.55
C LEU A 39 -11.70 8.31 -0.43
N ASP A 40 -12.93 8.13 0.04
CA ASP A 40 -14.09 7.81 -0.81
C ASP A 40 -14.40 8.92 -1.82
N LYS A 41 -14.10 10.19 -1.51
CA LYS A 41 -14.23 11.31 -2.46
C LYS A 41 -13.24 11.15 -3.63
N HIS A 42 -11.98 10.83 -3.32
CA HIS A 42 -10.95 10.58 -4.35
C HIS A 42 -11.28 9.31 -5.15
N TYR A 43 -11.67 8.24 -4.46
CA TYR A 43 -12.09 7.00 -5.11
C TYR A 43 -13.28 7.19 -6.06
N SER A 44 -14.30 7.98 -5.66
CA SER A 44 -15.47 8.22 -6.52
C SER A 44 -15.08 8.86 -7.85
N ARG A 45 -14.13 9.81 -7.85
CA ARG A 45 -13.58 10.42 -9.07
C ARG A 45 -12.80 9.41 -9.90
N LEU A 46 -11.93 8.61 -9.27
CA LEU A 46 -11.14 7.58 -9.94
C LEU A 46 -12.01 6.48 -10.55
N ARG A 47 -13.08 6.08 -9.88
CA ARG A 47 -14.07 5.12 -10.37
C ARG A 47 -14.84 5.68 -11.55
N ALA A 48 -15.35 6.91 -11.45
CA ALA A 48 -16.06 7.56 -12.55
C ALA A 48 -15.19 7.72 -13.80
N GLY A 49 -13.89 8.00 -13.61
CA GLY A 49 -12.90 8.07 -14.69
C GLY A 49 -12.42 6.73 -15.23
N GLY A 50 -12.85 5.60 -14.66
CA GLY A 50 -12.46 4.26 -15.09
C GLY A 50 -11.02 3.88 -14.75
N PHE A 51 -10.44 4.49 -13.71
CA PHE A 51 -9.07 4.22 -13.25
C PHE A 51 -9.01 3.09 -12.22
N LEU A 52 -9.99 3.05 -11.31
CA LEU A 52 -10.05 2.07 -10.24
C LEU A 52 -11.39 1.34 -10.23
N ARG A 53 -11.35 0.10 -9.76
CA ARG A 53 -12.50 -0.69 -9.34
C ARG A 53 -12.33 -1.10 -7.89
N CYS A 54 -13.43 -1.41 -7.20
CA CYS A 54 -13.39 -1.99 -5.87
C CYS A 54 -13.98 -3.40 -5.86
N VAL A 55 -13.46 -4.25 -4.99
CA VAL A 55 -14.06 -5.55 -4.66
C VAL A 55 -13.99 -5.76 -3.15
N LYS A 56 -14.97 -6.46 -2.60
CA LYS A 56 -14.95 -6.89 -1.19
C LYS A 56 -14.68 -8.39 -1.14
N LEU A 57 -13.59 -8.79 -0.51
CA LEU A 57 -13.17 -10.18 -0.35
C LEU A 57 -12.84 -10.43 1.12
N GLY A 58 -13.43 -11.48 1.73
CA GLY A 58 -13.15 -11.83 3.13
C GLY A 58 -13.41 -10.68 4.12
N GLY A 59 -14.36 -9.80 3.83
CA GLY A 59 -14.67 -8.62 4.65
C GLY A 59 -13.80 -7.39 4.37
N VAL A 60 -12.73 -7.51 3.58
CA VAL A 60 -11.83 -6.41 3.24
C VAL A 60 -12.20 -5.81 1.88
N THR A 61 -12.34 -4.49 1.82
CA THR A 61 -12.53 -3.76 0.56
C THR A 61 -11.17 -3.44 -0.06
N PHE A 62 -10.93 -3.92 -1.28
CA PHE A 62 -9.73 -3.66 -2.04
C PHE A 62 -10.01 -2.64 -3.15
N PHE A 63 -9.11 -1.68 -3.31
CA PHE A 63 -8.99 -0.87 -4.51
C PHE A 63 -8.03 -1.53 -5.49
N ILE A 64 -8.44 -1.60 -6.75
CA ILE A 64 -7.77 -2.37 -7.79
C ILE A 64 -7.66 -1.46 -9.03
N PRO A 65 -6.46 -1.34 -9.65
CA PRO A 65 -6.34 -0.70 -10.95
C PRO A 65 -7.27 -1.34 -11.99
N ALA A 66 -7.89 -0.55 -12.87
CA ALA A 66 -8.90 -1.05 -13.79
C ALA A 66 -8.40 -2.22 -14.67
N ASP A 67 -7.14 -2.17 -15.10
CA ASP A 67 -6.52 -3.20 -15.95
C ASP A 67 -5.81 -4.29 -15.14
N TYR A 68 -5.92 -4.28 -13.81
CA TYR A 68 -5.24 -5.28 -12.99
C TYR A 68 -5.94 -6.64 -13.13
N GLY A 69 -5.15 -7.68 -13.39
CA GLY A 69 -5.63 -9.05 -13.57
C GLY A 69 -6.03 -9.74 -12.26
N ARG A 70 -5.56 -10.98 -12.09
CA ARG A 70 -5.78 -11.78 -10.87
C ARG A 70 -4.80 -11.37 -9.78
N PHE A 71 -5.20 -11.53 -8.52
CA PHE A 71 -4.33 -11.33 -7.37
C PHE A 71 -4.70 -12.28 -6.23
N ASP A 72 -3.73 -12.60 -5.39
CA ASP A 72 -3.94 -13.28 -4.12
C ASP A 72 -4.39 -12.26 -3.05
N PRO A 73 -5.57 -12.42 -2.43
CA PRO A 73 -6.06 -11.46 -1.44
C PRO A 73 -5.19 -11.34 -0.19
N ALA A 74 -4.58 -12.42 0.30
CA ALA A 74 -3.75 -12.41 1.49
C ALA A 74 -2.40 -11.72 1.23
N GLU A 75 -1.82 -11.96 0.05
CA GLU A 75 -0.63 -11.25 -0.40
C GLU A 75 -0.90 -9.76 -0.57
N ALA A 76 -1.96 -9.40 -1.29
CA ALA A 76 -2.35 -8.01 -1.54
C ALA A 76 -2.65 -7.26 -0.24
N GLU A 77 -3.34 -7.90 0.71
CA GLU A 77 -3.62 -7.29 2.00
C GLU A 77 -2.32 -7.04 2.78
N THR A 78 -1.45 -8.05 2.87
CA THR A 78 -0.17 -7.93 3.59
C THR A 78 0.71 -6.86 2.97
N ARG A 79 0.86 -6.88 1.64
CA ARG A 79 1.64 -5.89 0.89
C ARG A 79 1.08 -4.48 1.07
N GLY A 80 -0.23 -4.30 0.91
CA GLY A 80 -0.88 -3.00 1.02
C GLY A 80 -0.63 -2.37 2.39
N TRP A 81 -0.77 -3.13 3.47
CA TRP A 81 -0.49 -2.63 4.82
C TRP A 81 0.99 -2.28 5.05
N VAL A 82 1.91 -3.11 4.56
CA VAL A 82 3.36 -2.85 4.71
C VAL A 82 3.77 -1.61 3.90
N MET A 83 3.32 -1.49 2.65
CA MET A 83 3.63 -0.32 1.82
C MET A 83 2.99 0.96 2.36
N ALA A 84 1.79 0.87 2.92
CA ALA A 84 1.15 1.99 3.60
C ALA A 84 1.99 2.49 4.78
N ARG A 85 2.54 1.57 5.58
CA ARG A 85 3.42 1.92 6.70
C ARG A 85 4.74 2.54 6.26
N LEU A 86 5.34 2.01 5.21
CA LEU A 86 6.58 2.56 4.67
C LEU A 86 6.34 3.99 4.13
N LYS A 87 5.24 4.21 3.41
CA LYS A 87 4.85 5.55 2.95
C LYS A 87 4.55 6.50 4.11
N GLU A 88 3.83 6.04 5.13
CA GLU A 88 3.54 6.82 6.36
C GLU A 88 4.82 7.25 7.08
N ALA A 89 5.86 6.42 7.05
CA ALA A 89 7.20 6.70 7.58
C ALA A 89 8.07 7.57 6.65
N GLY A 90 7.54 8.02 5.51
CA GLY A 90 8.23 8.91 4.56
C GLY A 90 8.98 8.20 3.43
N CYS A 91 8.84 6.89 3.27
CA CYS A 91 9.48 6.17 2.17
C CYS A 91 8.79 6.47 0.83
N VAL A 92 9.58 6.52 -0.23
CA VAL A 92 9.08 6.57 -1.61
C VAL A 92 8.84 5.14 -2.09
N ILE A 93 7.63 4.84 -2.56
CA ILE A 93 7.30 3.53 -3.12
C ILE A 93 7.68 3.52 -4.60
N LEU A 94 8.61 2.65 -4.98
CA LEU A 94 9.15 2.58 -6.35
C LEU A 94 8.58 1.41 -7.16
N GLY A 95 7.94 0.46 -6.48
CA GLY A 95 7.35 -0.73 -7.07
C GLY A 95 6.68 -1.61 -6.03
N PRO A 96 6.11 -2.75 -6.46
CA PRO A 96 5.42 -3.69 -5.56
C PRO A 96 6.35 -4.35 -4.52
N ASP A 97 7.66 -4.31 -4.75
CA ASP A 97 8.71 -4.96 -3.97
C ASP A 97 9.90 -4.03 -3.67
N ARG A 98 9.77 -2.72 -3.93
CA ARG A 98 10.87 -1.76 -3.81
C ARG A 98 10.43 -0.44 -3.21
N VAL A 99 11.21 0.05 -2.25
CA VAL A 99 11.02 1.34 -1.62
C VAL A 99 12.35 2.07 -1.45
N ARG A 100 12.33 3.39 -1.34
CA ARG A 100 13.48 4.20 -0.96
C ARG A 100 13.21 4.88 0.37
N PHE A 101 14.10 4.67 1.32
CA PHE A 101 14.03 5.33 2.63
C PHE A 101 14.58 6.77 2.52
N PRO A 102 14.12 7.72 3.35
CA PRO A 102 14.63 9.10 3.32
C PRO A 102 16.13 9.23 3.54
N SER A 103 16.72 8.32 4.32
CA SER A 103 18.11 8.37 4.78
C SER A 103 19.02 7.28 4.20
N MET A 104 18.51 6.42 3.31
CA MET A 104 19.23 5.24 2.84
C MET A 104 18.90 4.92 1.38
N ASP A 105 19.75 4.08 0.78
CA ASP A 105 19.52 3.50 -0.54
C ASP A 105 18.25 2.63 -0.58
N GLU A 106 17.87 2.25 -1.80
CA GLU A 106 16.70 1.43 -2.07
C GLU A 106 16.72 0.11 -1.29
N ALA A 107 15.55 -0.25 -0.76
CA ALA A 107 15.32 -1.50 -0.05
C ALA A 107 14.36 -2.38 -0.85
N ARG A 108 14.59 -3.70 -0.75
CA ARG A 108 13.67 -4.70 -1.29
C ARG A 108 12.69 -5.14 -0.21
N VAL A 109 11.43 -5.31 -0.60
CA VAL A 109 10.34 -5.79 0.23
C VAL A 109 9.87 -7.13 -0.32
N ARG A 110 9.94 -8.17 0.50
CA ARG A 110 9.44 -9.50 0.17
C ARG A 110 8.29 -9.86 1.07
N VAL A 111 7.12 -10.14 0.49
CA VAL A 111 5.91 -10.50 1.23
C VAL A 111 5.84 -12.02 1.39
N PHE A 112 5.43 -12.48 2.58
CA PHE A 112 5.17 -13.88 2.92
C PHE A 112 3.70 -14.01 3.32
N PRO A 113 2.79 -14.30 2.37
CA PRO A 113 1.35 -14.32 2.62
C PRO A 113 0.94 -15.31 3.71
N ASP A 114 1.52 -16.51 3.73
CA ASP A 114 1.24 -17.56 4.71
C ASP A 114 1.58 -17.15 6.15
N ARG A 115 2.59 -16.29 6.29
CA ARG A 115 3.02 -15.74 7.58
C ARG A 115 2.35 -14.40 7.91
N ARG A 116 1.68 -13.80 6.92
CA ARG A 116 1.19 -12.42 6.95
C ARG A 116 2.29 -11.45 7.40
N GLU A 117 3.49 -11.62 6.87
CA GLU A 117 4.67 -10.80 7.19
C GLU A 117 5.34 -10.31 5.91
N ALA A 118 6.14 -9.25 6.03
CA ALA A 118 7.09 -8.85 5.00
C ALA A 118 8.50 -8.75 5.58
N GLU A 119 9.47 -9.22 4.81
CA GLU A 119 10.89 -8.95 5.01
C GLU A 119 11.28 -7.69 4.24
N ILE A 120 12.05 -6.82 4.88
CA ILE A 120 12.64 -5.63 4.29
C ILE A 120 14.15 -5.78 4.40
N MET A 121 14.83 -5.74 3.25
CA MET A 121 16.28 -5.84 3.19
C MET A 121 16.89 -4.45 3.03
N ILE A 122 17.67 -4.02 4.02
CA ILE A 122 18.32 -2.71 4.08
C ILE A 122 19.80 -2.92 4.38
N ALA A 123 20.68 -2.51 3.47
CA ALA A 123 22.14 -2.62 3.64
C ALA A 123 22.60 -4.02 4.09
N GLY A 124 22.01 -5.08 3.53
CA GLY A 124 22.30 -6.48 3.87
C GLY A 124 21.68 -6.98 5.19
N GLN A 125 21.02 -6.11 5.97
CA GLN A 125 20.27 -6.49 7.17
C GLN A 125 18.81 -6.78 6.84
N ARG A 126 18.23 -7.75 7.56
CA ARG A 126 16.84 -8.18 7.40
C ARG A 126 15.99 -7.65 8.54
N TYR A 127 14.88 -7.02 8.17
CA TYR A 127 13.86 -6.54 9.09
C TYR A 127 12.54 -7.20 8.76
N PHE A 128 11.74 -7.52 9.76
CA PHE A 128 10.43 -8.13 9.56
C PHE A 128 9.32 -7.22 10.10
N ILE A 129 8.22 -7.14 9.36
CA ILE A 129 7.00 -6.45 9.76
C ILE A 129 5.81 -7.39 9.54
N SER A 130 5.05 -7.67 10.60
CA SER A 130 3.80 -8.41 10.48
C SER A 130 2.65 -7.50 10.01
N GLN A 131 1.68 -8.09 9.31
CA GLN A 131 0.45 -7.41 8.91
C GLN A 131 -0.29 -6.85 10.14
N LYS A 132 -0.28 -7.58 11.25
CA LYS A 132 -0.88 -7.14 12.52
C LYS A 132 -0.21 -5.88 13.04
N ASP A 133 1.12 -5.83 13.01
CA ASP A 133 1.85 -4.65 13.49
C ASP A 133 1.72 -3.48 12.51
N ALA A 134 1.68 -3.77 11.21
CA ALA A 134 1.42 -2.77 10.18
C ALA A 134 0.02 -2.13 10.31
N LYS A 135 -0.95 -2.87 10.85
CA LYS A 135 -2.28 -2.35 11.20
C LYS A 135 -2.29 -1.53 12.50
N SER A 136 -1.35 -1.77 13.42
CA SER A 136 -1.28 -1.08 14.73
C SER A 136 -0.96 0.41 14.62
N GLU A 137 -1.15 1.20 15.68
CA GLU A 137 -0.78 2.64 15.71
C GLU A 137 0.70 2.91 16.05
N LYS A 138 1.48 1.87 16.38
CA LYS A 138 2.88 1.99 16.78
C LYS A 138 3.76 2.60 15.68
N SER A 139 4.89 3.20 16.00
CA SER A 139 5.83 3.66 14.96
C SER A 139 6.47 2.47 14.23
N LEU A 140 6.96 2.69 13.00
CA LEU A 140 7.65 1.66 12.22
C LEU A 140 8.85 1.08 12.98
N THR A 141 9.62 1.94 13.65
CA THR A 141 10.79 1.59 14.47
C THR A 141 10.44 0.69 15.66
N GLN A 142 9.21 0.76 16.17
CA GLN A 142 8.74 -0.06 17.30
C GLN A 142 8.24 -1.44 16.86
N ILE A 143 8.01 -1.65 15.57
CA ILE A 143 7.41 -2.88 15.04
C ILE A 143 8.34 -3.69 14.14
N THR A 144 9.47 -3.11 13.74
CA THR A 144 10.52 -3.83 13.01
C THR A 144 11.41 -4.60 13.99
N ARG A 145 11.51 -5.91 13.81
CA ARG A 145 12.53 -6.74 14.48
C ARG A 145 13.65 -7.09 13.51
N LYS A 146 14.89 -7.05 14.00
CA LYS A 146 16.06 -7.53 13.25
C LYS A 146 16.13 -9.05 13.37
N GLY A 147 16.30 -9.72 12.23
CA GLY A 147 16.51 -11.17 12.14
C GLY A 147 17.98 -11.55 12.11
#